data_AF-A0A5E4KBW1-F1
#
_entry.id   AF-A0A5E4KBW1-F1
#
_cell.length_a   1.000
_cell.length_b   1.000
_cell.length_c   1.000
_cell.angle_alpha   90.00
_cell.angle_beta   90.00
_cell.angle_gamma   90.00
#
_symmetry.space_group_name_H-M   'P 1'
#
loop_
_entity.id
_entity.type
_entity.pdbx_description
1 polymer ?
#
loop_
_entity_poly.entity_id
_entity_poly.type
_entity_poly.pdbx_seq_one_letter_code
_entity_poly.pdbx_strand_id
1 'polypeptide(L)'
;MNAAFRPINDVVVENKKISGNAQTRWEGKLLQNGTLLLDFDIGEMLRISNIPKEKFLDKKIASIREGLTWLDRELGEERNMEDVKEAIKGTFEERFRVRLKPGALSEGERELADSLLPKYYSQEWVYR
;
A
#
# COMPACT_ATOMS: atom_id res chain seq x y z
N MET A 1 5.95 -16.69 -7.18
CA MET A 1 4.62 -16.10 -7.00
C MET A 1 4.11 -15.58 -8.35
N ASN A 2 2.90 -15.94 -8.77
CA ASN A 2 2.29 -15.45 -10.00
C ASN A 2 1.38 -14.26 -9.70
N ALA A 3 1.94 -13.05 -9.79
CA ALA A 3 1.23 -11.81 -9.50
C ALA A 3 0.75 -11.13 -10.79
N ALA A 4 -0.45 -10.55 -10.76
CA ALA A 4 -1.04 -9.86 -11.90
C ALA A 4 -1.73 -8.56 -11.47
N PHE A 5 -1.77 -7.60 -12.39
CA PHE A 5 -2.57 -6.39 -12.22
C PHE A 5 -4.05 -6.72 -12.44
N ARG A 6 -4.90 -6.32 -11.49
CA ARG A 6 -6.36 -6.38 -11.61
C ARG A 6 -6.90 -4.95 -11.56
N PRO A 7 -7.53 -4.46 -12.65
CA PRO A 7 -8.17 -3.15 -12.64
C PRO A 7 -9.18 -3.00 -11.48
N ILE A 8 -9.30 -1.83 -10.88
CA ILE A 8 -8.72 -0.54 -11.34
C ILE A 8 -7.30 -0.31 -10.79
N ASN A 9 -6.94 -0.91 -9.65
CA ASN A 9 -5.74 -0.53 -8.91
C ASN A 9 -5.13 -1.64 -8.03
N ASP A 10 -5.56 -2.89 -8.20
CA ASP A 10 -5.09 -4.00 -7.39
C ASP A 10 -3.91 -4.72 -8.05
N VAL A 11 -3.02 -5.26 -7.23
CA VAL A 11 -2.18 -6.40 -7.62
C VAL A 11 -2.70 -7.62 -6.86
N VAL A 12 -2.86 -8.71 -7.58
CA VAL A 12 -3.40 -9.97 -7.07
C VAL A 12 -2.43 -11.12 -7.28
N VAL A 13 -2.50 -12.10 -6.40
CA VAL A 13 -1.83 -13.40 -6.47
C VAL A 13 -2.92 -14.45 -6.33
N GLU A 14 -3.05 -15.35 -7.30
CA GLU A 14 -4.12 -16.37 -7.28
C GLU A 14 -5.53 -15.75 -7.04
N ASN A 15 -5.81 -14.59 -7.68
CA ASN A 15 -7.01 -13.76 -7.52
C ASN A 15 -7.21 -13.08 -6.15
N LYS A 16 -6.29 -13.25 -5.20
CA LYS A 16 -6.31 -12.61 -3.88
C LYS A 16 -5.49 -11.33 -3.91
N LYS A 17 -6.04 -10.23 -3.41
CA LYS A 17 -5.35 -8.93 -3.40
C LYS A 17 -4.20 -8.94 -2.40
N ILE A 18 -3.03 -8.52 -2.87
CA ILE A 18 -1.80 -8.34 -2.07
C ILE A 18 -1.36 -6.87 -2.00
N SER A 19 -1.80 -6.03 -2.94
CA SER A 19 -1.47 -4.61 -3.00
C SER A 19 -2.64 -3.81 -3.55
N GLY A 20 -2.85 -2.61 -2.99
CA GLY A 20 -3.77 -1.61 -3.52
C GLY A 20 -3.01 -0.34 -3.84
N ASN A 21 -3.33 0.26 -4.99
CA ASN A 21 -2.57 1.40 -5.52
C ASN A 21 -3.48 2.62 -5.72
N ALA A 22 -2.89 3.79 -5.82
CA ALA A 22 -3.57 5.03 -6.17
C ALA A 22 -2.65 5.89 -7.03
N GLN A 23 -3.27 6.79 -7.79
CA GLN A 23 -2.56 7.66 -8.72
C GLN A 23 -3.19 9.04 -8.75
N THR A 24 -2.37 10.08 -8.65
CA THR A 24 -2.76 11.48 -8.84
C THR A 24 -1.94 12.10 -9.96
N ARG A 25 -2.60 12.86 -10.85
CA ARG A 25 -1.97 13.63 -11.92
C ARG A 25 -2.29 15.10 -11.72
N TRP A 26 -1.26 15.93 -11.68
CA TRP A 26 -1.44 17.37 -11.44
C TRP A 26 -0.29 18.15 -12.07
N GLU A 27 -0.61 19.14 -12.92
CA GLU A 27 0.37 20.02 -13.58
C GLU A 27 1.55 19.28 -14.24
N GLY A 28 1.25 18.24 -15.03
CA GLY A 28 2.26 17.42 -15.70
C GLY A 28 3.05 16.47 -14.78
N LYS A 29 2.77 16.46 -13.47
CA LYS A 29 3.38 15.57 -12.47
C LYS A 29 2.50 14.34 -12.26
N LEU A 30 3.13 13.22 -11.97
CA LEU A 30 2.50 11.95 -11.64
C LEU A 30 2.96 11.50 -10.26
N LEU A 31 2.01 11.29 -9.36
CA LEU A 31 2.23 10.61 -8.09
C LEU A 31 1.56 9.24 -8.15
N GLN A 32 2.36 8.18 -8.11
CA GLN A 32 1.89 6.81 -7.96
C GLN A 32 2.27 6.33 -6.55
N ASN A 33 1.29 5.90 -5.77
CA ASN A 33 1.51 5.34 -4.44
C ASN A 33 0.69 4.06 -4.26
N GLY A 34 1.02 3.28 -3.24
CA GLY A 34 0.30 2.06 -2.95
C GLY A 34 0.76 1.41 -1.66
N THR A 35 0.16 0.26 -1.38
CA THR A 35 0.51 -0.61 -0.26
C THR A 35 0.98 -1.95 -0.78
N LEU A 36 1.77 -2.67 0.01
CA LEU A 36 2.06 -4.09 -0.17
C LEU A 36 1.86 -4.77 1.17
N LEU A 37 0.98 -5.77 1.21
CA LEU A 37 0.74 -6.54 2.43
C LEU A 37 1.91 -7.52 2.63
N LEU A 38 2.70 -7.32 3.68
CA LEU A 38 3.89 -8.12 3.99
C LEU A 38 3.57 -9.25 4.96
N ASP A 39 3.26 -8.87 6.20
CA ASP A 39 2.71 -9.69 7.27
C ASP A 39 1.44 -8.98 7.75
N PHE A 40 0.27 -9.59 7.52
CA PHE A 40 -1.00 -8.89 7.62
C PHE A 40 -2.03 -9.64 8.45
N ASP A 41 -2.49 -8.99 9.53
CA ASP A 41 -3.58 -9.49 10.36
C ASP A 41 -4.95 -8.97 9.87
N ILE A 42 -5.69 -9.86 9.21
CA ILE A 42 -7.06 -9.58 8.77
C ILE A 42 -8.00 -9.36 9.96
N GLY A 43 -7.80 -10.06 11.08
CA GLY A 43 -8.60 -9.88 12.29
C GLY A 43 -8.51 -8.47 12.84
N GLU A 44 -7.28 -7.96 12.98
CA GLU A 44 -7.06 -6.59 13.45
C GLU A 44 -7.59 -5.56 12.44
N MET A 45 -7.38 -5.76 11.14
CA MET A 45 -7.96 -4.90 10.10
C MET A 45 -9.49 -4.82 10.22
N LEU A 46 -10.17 -5.96 10.41
CA LEU A 46 -11.63 -5.99 10.56
C LEU A 46 -12.09 -5.28 11.84
N ARG A 47 -11.29 -5.32 12.91
CA ARG A 47 -11.59 -4.68 14.20
C ARG A 47 -11.51 -3.15 14.12
N ILE A 48 -10.50 -2.63 13.43
CA ILE A 48 -10.28 -1.18 13.32
C ILE A 48 -11.06 -0.54 12.17
N SER A 49 -11.48 -1.34 11.19
CA SER A 49 -12.26 -0.84 10.07
C SER A 49 -13.69 -0.56 10.51
N ASN A 50 -14.20 0.64 10.19
CA ASN A 50 -15.60 1.02 10.42
C ASN A 50 -16.54 0.31 9.42
N ILE A 51 -16.57 -1.02 9.47
CA ILE A 51 -17.39 -1.86 8.59
C ILE A 51 -18.84 -1.81 9.11
N PRO A 52 -19.83 -1.46 8.27
CA PRO A 52 -21.24 -1.48 8.67
C PRO A 52 -21.63 -2.86 9.22
N LYS A 53 -22.47 -2.90 10.26
CA LYS A 53 -22.92 -4.16 10.89
C LYS A 53 -23.51 -5.17 9.89
N GLU A 54 -24.16 -4.69 8.83
CA GLU A 54 -24.70 -5.50 7.73
C GLU A 54 -23.62 -6.25 6.90
N LYS A 55 -22.37 -5.82 7.00
CA LYS A 55 -21.20 -6.47 6.39
C LYS A 55 -20.49 -7.44 7.33
N PHE A 56 -20.86 -7.49 8.61
CA PHE A 56 -20.34 -8.45 9.61
C PHE A 56 -21.04 -9.83 9.57
N LEU A 57 -21.85 -10.10 8.56
CA LEU A 57 -22.37 -11.45 8.33
C LEU A 57 -21.20 -12.41 8.07
N ASP A 58 -21.19 -13.58 8.72
CA ASP A 58 -20.07 -14.56 8.65
C ASP A 58 -19.62 -14.87 7.21
N LYS A 59 -20.57 -15.00 6.28
CA LYS A 59 -20.28 -15.24 4.86
C LYS A 59 -19.46 -14.12 4.21
N LYS A 60 -19.70 -12.86 4.60
CA LYS A 60 -18.96 -11.70 4.06
C LYS A 60 -17.56 -11.61 4.67
N ILE A 61 -17.40 -11.93 5.95
CA ILE A 61 -16.07 -11.99 6.59
C ILE A 61 -15.22 -13.09 5.95
N ALA A 62 -15.80 -14.27 5.72
CA ALA A 62 -15.14 -15.35 5.01
C ALA A 62 -14.69 -14.91 3.61
N SER A 63 -15.57 -14.25 2.85
CA SER A 63 -15.24 -13.71 1.53
C SER A 63 -14.10 -12.68 1.56
N ILE A 64 -14.05 -11.80 2.57
CA ILE A 64 -12.92 -10.86 2.75
C ILE A 64 -11.61 -11.62 3.02
N ARG A 65 -11.66 -12.65 3.87
CA ARG A 65 -10.48 -13.47 4.19
C ARG A 65 -9.96 -14.22 2.98
N GLU A 66 -10.85 -14.75 2.15
CA GLU A 66 -10.51 -15.45 0.91
C GLU A 66 -9.98 -14.50 -0.16
N GLY A 67 -10.42 -13.24 -0.17
CA GLY A 67 -10.06 -12.23 -1.16
C GLY A 67 -8.72 -11.52 -0.93
N LEU A 68 -8.03 -11.77 0.18
CA LEU A 68 -6.77 -11.12 0.55
C LEU A 68 -5.64 -12.12 0.73
N THR A 69 -4.42 -11.68 0.42
CA THR A 69 -3.18 -12.38 0.74
C THR A 69 -2.04 -11.40 1.04
N TRP A 70 -0.90 -11.92 1.48
CA TRP A 70 0.29 -11.14 1.86
C TRP A 70 1.55 -11.92 1.53
N LEU A 71 2.68 -11.20 1.48
CA LEU A 71 3.93 -11.72 0.95
C LEU A 71 4.41 -12.96 1.71
N ASP A 72 4.44 -12.90 3.05
CA ASP A 72 5.00 -13.97 3.86
C ASP A 72 4.19 -15.26 3.74
N ARG A 73 2.86 -15.14 3.61
CA ARG A 73 1.98 -16.28 3.33
C ARG A 73 2.25 -16.91 1.97
N GLU A 74 2.45 -16.11 0.94
CA GLU A 74 2.65 -16.61 -0.43
C GLU A 74 4.07 -17.18 -0.64
N LEU A 75 5.04 -16.74 0.16
CA LEU A 75 6.42 -17.25 0.12
C LEU A 75 6.66 -18.41 1.11
N GLY A 76 5.82 -18.55 2.14
CA GLY A 76 5.99 -19.55 3.19
C GLY A 76 7.12 -19.23 4.18
N GLU A 77 7.64 -18.01 4.15
CA GLU A 77 8.69 -17.51 5.03
C GLU A 77 8.52 -16.00 5.25
N GLU A 78 8.97 -15.52 6.41
CA GLU A 78 8.93 -14.10 6.73
C GLU A 78 9.94 -13.31 5.89
N ARG A 79 9.52 -12.16 5.36
CA ARG A 79 10.41 -11.24 4.63
C ARG A 79 10.70 -9.98 5.41
N ASN A 80 11.98 -9.63 5.44
CA ASN A 80 12.39 -8.36 5.99
C ASN A 80 11.94 -7.21 5.06
N MET A 81 11.44 -6.13 5.66
CA MET A 81 11.05 -4.90 4.94
C MET A 81 12.18 -4.35 4.06
N GLU A 82 13.44 -4.46 4.49
CA GLU A 82 14.59 -3.98 3.74
C GLU A 82 14.84 -4.79 2.47
N ASP A 83 14.71 -6.12 2.54
CA ASP A 83 14.83 -6.99 1.36
C ASP A 83 13.76 -6.64 0.31
N VAL A 84 12.54 -6.35 0.77
CA VAL A 84 11.45 -5.93 -0.11
C VAL A 84 11.75 -4.57 -0.76
N LYS A 85 12.25 -3.60 0.01
CA LYS A 85 12.63 -2.29 -0.52
C LYS A 85 13.74 -2.40 -1.57
N GLU A 86 14.77 -3.19 -1.29
CA GLU A 86 15.88 -3.40 -2.23
C GLU A 86 15.40 -4.14 -3.50
N ALA A 87 14.50 -5.12 -3.38
CA ALA A 87 13.89 -5.78 -4.53
C ALA A 87 13.08 -4.80 -5.40
N ILE A 88 12.27 -3.93 -4.78
CA ILE A 88 11.48 -2.91 -5.50
C ILE A 88 12.41 -1.91 -6.19
N LYS A 89 13.41 -1.39 -5.47
CA LYS A 89 14.43 -0.46 -5.98
C LYS A 89 15.19 -1.06 -7.16
N GLY A 90 15.72 -2.27 -7.03
CA GLY A 90 16.45 -2.97 -8.09
C GLY A 90 15.59 -3.20 -9.33
N THR A 91 14.33 -3.62 -9.14
CA THR A 91 13.37 -3.77 -10.24
C THR A 91 13.11 -2.43 -10.93
N PHE A 92 12.98 -1.34 -10.17
CA PHE A 92 12.77 -0.01 -10.74
C PHE A 92 13.99 0.44 -11.57
N GLU A 93 15.19 0.29 -11.04
CA GLU A 93 16.44 0.57 -11.76
C GLU A 93 16.55 -0.21 -13.07
N GLU A 94 16.26 -1.51 -13.05
CA GLU A 94 16.27 -2.37 -14.23
C GLU A 94 15.24 -1.92 -15.28
N ARG A 95 13.97 -1.75 -14.85
CA ARG A 95 12.85 -1.48 -15.76
C ARG A 95 12.96 -0.12 -16.44
N PHE A 96 13.48 0.87 -15.72
CA PHE A 96 13.69 2.21 -16.26
C PHE A 96 15.10 2.45 -16.80
N ARG A 97 16.01 1.48 -16.64
CA ARG A 97 17.43 1.57 -17.03
C ARG A 97 18.11 2.79 -16.41
N VAL A 98 17.89 2.98 -15.12
CA VAL A 98 18.44 4.09 -14.32
C VAL A 98 19.21 3.56 -13.12
N ARG A 99 19.93 4.45 -12.44
CA ARG A 99 20.52 4.19 -11.11
C ARG A 99 19.93 5.19 -10.12
N LEU A 100 19.19 4.68 -9.15
CA LEU A 100 18.61 5.45 -8.08
C LEU A 100 19.72 5.83 -7.11
N LYS A 101 19.74 7.11 -6.72
CA LYS A 101 20.63 7.61 -5.67
C LYS A 101 19.77 7.93 -4.46
N PRO A 102 20.14 7.44 -3.25
CA PRO A 102 19.47 7.86 -2.03
C PRO A 102 19.48 9.39 -1.92
N GLY A 103 18.32 9.98 -1.68
CA GLY A 103 18.14 11.39 -1.40
C GLY A 103 17.55 11.58 -0.01
N ALA A 104 17.87 12.70 0.62
CA ALA A 104 17.17 13.17 1.82
C ALA A 104 16.22 14.30 1.43
N LEU A 105 15.21 14.55 2.26
CA LEU A 105 14.40 15.75 2.13
C LEU A 105 15.29 16.98 2.26
N SER A 106 15.13 17.93 1.34
CA SER A 106 15.69 19.27 1.45
C SER A 106 15.07 20.01 2.63
N GLU A 107 15.74 21.08 3.09
CA GLU A 107 15.23 21.95 4.14
C GLU A 107 13.84 22.50 3.79
N GLY A 108 13.65 23.00 2.56
CA GLY A 108 12.36 23.49 2.10
C GLY A 108 11.27 22.41 2.02
N GLU A 109 11.59 21.18 1.64
CA GLU A 109 10.62 20.07 1.68
C GLU A 109 10.22 19.71 3.11
N ARG A 110 11.16 19.80 4.05
CA ARG A 110 10.91 19.55 5.47
C ARG A 110 10.06 20.64 6.09
N GLU A 111 10.39 21.91 5.86
CA GLU A 111 9.59 23.06 6.29
C GLU A 111 8.17 23.01 5.72
N LEU A 112 8.05 22.65 4.44
CA LEU A 112 6.75 22.47 3.80
C LEU A 112 5.96 21.34 4.48
N ALA A 113 6.58 20.18 4.70
CA ALA A 113 5.95 19.06 5.41
C ALA A 113 5.46 19.51 6.79
N ASP A 114 6.31 20.16 7.58
CA ASP A 114 6.01 20.65 8.92
C ASP A 114 4.85 21.66 8.92
N SER A 115 4.83 22.59 7.96
CA SER A 115 3.72 23.55 7.81
C SER A 115 2.39 22.90 7.42
N LEU A 116 2.44 21.75 6.74
CA LEU A 116 1.26 21.01 6.30
C LEU A 116 0.73 20.03 7.36
N LEU A 117 1.56 19.62 8.33
CA LEU A 117 1.16 18.69 9.39
C LEU A 117 -0.11 19.15 10.13
N PRO A 118 -0.25 20.41 10.61
CA PRO A 118 -1.45 20.84 11.33
C PRO A 118 -2.75 20.62 10.54
N LYS A 119 -2.71 20.83 9.22
CA LYS A 119 -3.85 20.58 8.34
C LYS A 119 -4.18 19.08 8.30
N TYR A 120 -3.20 18.23 8.02
CA TYR A 120 -3.43 16.79 7.85
C TYR A 120 -3.78 16.06 9.16
N TYR A 121 -3.44 16.63 10.32
CA TYR A 121 -3.88 16.15 11.64
C TYR A 121 -5.20 16.77 12.13
N SER A 122 -5.73 17.80 11.44
CA SER A 122 -6.96 18.47 11.87
C SER A 122 -8.19 17.56 11.70
N GLN A 123 -9.15 17.68 12.63
CA GLN A 123 -10.42 16.97 12.51
C GLN A 123 -11.21 17.42 11.27
N GLU A 124 -11.12 18.70 10.89
CA GLU A 124 -11.77 19.22 9.68
C GLU A 124 -11.29 18.47 8.43
N TRP A 125 -9.99 18.15 8.36
CA TRP A 125 -9.46 17.39 7.23
C TRP A 125 -9.79 15.90 7.32
N VAL A 126 -9.60 15.28 8.48
CA VAL A 126 -9.72 13.83 8.67
C VAL A 126 -11.17 13.33 8.57
N TYR A 127 -12.14 14.11 9.03
CA TYR A 127 -13.56 13.72 9.08
C TYR A 127 -14.42 14.41 8.02
N ARG A 128 -13.81 15.00 6.99
CA ARG A 128 -14.53 15.63 5.88
C ARG A 128 -15.22 14.63 4.96
#